data_AF-A0A833G358-F1
#
_entry.id   AF-A0A833G358-F1
#
_cell.length_a   1.000
_cell.length_b   1.000
_cell.length_c   1.000
_cell.angle_alpha   90.00
_cell.angle_beta   90.00
_cell.angle_gamma   90.00
#
_symmetry.space_group_name_H-M   'P 1'
#
loop_
_entity.id
_entity.type
_entity.pdbx_description
1 polymer ?
#
loop_
_entity_poly.entity_id
_entity_poly.type
_entity_poly.pdbx_seq_one_letter_code
_entity_poly.pdbx_strand_id
1 'polypeptide(L)'
;VWGLIAALFIANVMLLLLNIPMVSLFVRVLLVPPRYLMPAVAMISFVGIYGISGSTFDLLVMIGFGVLGYILRKLDVPLVPVILGVLLGNEMEKNLRRALTISDGDLSILWGSPLAIGLWVLAIVGFVAPMILGRYVRPRIAAGAIEEADPD
;
A
#
# COMPACT_ATOMS: atom_id res chain seq x y z
N VAL A 1 -11.39 29.03 -11.06
CA VAL A 1 -11.87 27.65 -11.29
C VAL A 1 -11.42 27.06 -12.62
N TRP A 2 -11.75 27.66 -13.79
CA TRP A 2 -11.31 27.17 -15.11
C TRP A 2 -9.80 27.01 -15.27
N GLY A 3 -8.99 27.95 -14.74
CA GLY A 3 -7.53 27.83 -14.77
C GLY A 3 -6.99 26.64 -13.97
N LEU A 4 -7.60 26.29 -12.84
CA LEU A 4 -7.20 25.12 -12.04
C LEU A 4 -7.56 23.82 -12.76
N ILE A 5 -8.76 23.76 -13.35
CA ILE A 5 -9.22 22.61 -14.14
C ILE A 5 -8.34 22.42 -15.38
N ALA A 6 -8.04 23.49 -16.12
CA ALA A 6 -7.14 23.46 -17.27
C ALA A 6 -5.71 23.06 -16.87
N ALA A 7 -5.19 23.58 -15.75
CA ALA A 7 -3.88 23.20 -15.22
C ALA A 7 -3.84 21.72 -14.81
N LEU A 8 -4.89 21.19 -14.17
CA LEU A 8 -4.97 19.76 -13.83
C LEU A 8 -4.97 18.88 -15.09
N PHE A 9 -5.70 19.29 -16.12
CA PHE A 9 -5.76 18.58 -17.39
C PHE A 9 -4.40 18.56 -18.08
N ILE A 10 -3.77 19.73 -18.23
CA ILE A 10 -2.44 19.86 -18.83
C ILE A 10 -1.39 19.11 -18.00
N ALA A 11 -1.44 19.19 -16.67
CA ALA A 11 -0.53 18.48 -15.78
C ALA A 11 -0.65 16.96 -15.92
N ASN A 12 -1.86 16.40 -16.04
CA ASN A 12 -2.03 14.96 -16.24
C ASN A 12 -1.53 14.51 -17.63
N VAL A 13 -1.78 15.29 -18.67
CA VAL A 13 -1.24 15.02 -20.02
C VAL A 13 0.28 15.04 -20.01
N MET A 14 0.87 16.04 -19.36
CA MET A 14 2.33 16.13 -19.20
C MET A 14 2.90 15.01 -18.32
N LEU A 15 2.21 14.63 -17.25
CA LEU A 15 2.60 13.54 -16.35
C LEU A 15 2.58 12.20 -17.08
N LEU A 16 1.61 11.97 -17.96
CA LEU A 16 1.55 10.80 -18.84
C LEU A 16 2.73 10.78 -19.82
N LEU A 17 2.95 11.90 -20.51
CA LEU A 17 4.08 12.05 -21.44
C LEU A 17 5.44 11.83 -20.75
N LEU A 18 5.58 12.25 -19.49
CA LEU A 18 6.78 12.04 -18.70
C LEU A 18 6.88 10.59 -18.17
N ASN A 19 5.78 9.99 -17.74
CA ASN A 19 5.78 8.63 -17.18
C ASN A 19 6.19 7.59 -18.21
N ILE A 20 5.70 7.68 -19.45
CA ILE A 20 6.00 6.69 -20.49
C ILE A 20 7.51 6.47 -20.70
N PRO A 21 8.35 7.51 -20.94
CA PRO A 21 9.80 7.33 -21.05
C PRO A 21 10.46 6.99 -19.71
N MET A 22 9.99 7.55 -18.59
CA MET A 22 10.58 7.28 -17.27
C MET A 22 10.38 5.84 -16.81
N VAL A 23 9.21 5.24 -17.09
CA VAL A 23 8.94 3.83 -16.76
C VAL A 23 9.95 2.91 -17.45
N SER A 24 10.34 3.20 -18.70
CA SER A 24 11.38 2.43 -19.40
C SER A 24 12.72 2.45 -18.66
N LEU A 25 13.10 3.60 -18.09
CA LEU A 25 14.31 3.72 -17.27
C LEU A 25 14.19 2.95 -15.94
N PHE A 26 13.06 3.08 -15.24
CA PHE A 26 12.83 2.40 -13.96
C PHE A 26 12.74 0.87 -14.10
N VAL A 27 12.12 0.38 -15.17
CA VAL A 27 12.06 -1.05 -15.46
C VAL A 27 13.47 -1.62 -15.68
N ARG A 28 14.37 -0.89 -16.36
CA ARG A 28 15.78 -1.34 -16.50
C ARG A 28 16.49 -1.51 -15.16
N VAL A 29 16.20 -0.66 -14.17
CA VAL A 29 16.75 -0.81 -12.82
C VAL A 29 16.18 -2.06 -12.14
N LEU A 30 14.87 -2.32 -12.30
CA LEU A 30 14.20 -3.51 -11.75
C LEU A 30 14.68 -4.82 -12.39
N LEU A 31 15.17 -4.79 -13.63
CA LEU A 31 15.74 -5.96 -14.33
C LEU A 31 17.14 -6.35 -13.83
N VAL A 32 17.80 -5.52 -13.02
CA VAL A 32 19.10 -5.85 -12.44
C VAL A 32 18.93 -7.06 -11.49
N PRO A 33 19.77 -8.10 -11.60
CA PRO A 33 19.65 -9.29 -10.75
C PRO A 33 19.56 -8.93 -9.25
N PRO A 34 18.60 -9.50 -8.49
CA PRO A 34 18.36 -9.13 -7.09
C PRO A 34 19.59 -9.26 -6.18
N ARG A 35 20.52 -10.16 -6.52
CA ARG A 35 21.80 -10.35 -5.82
C ARG A 35 22.68 -9.10 -5.79
N TYR A 36 22.59 -8.22 -6.78
CA TYR A 36 23.31 -6.95 -6.83
C TYR A 36 22.43 -5.77 -6.43
N LEU A 37 21.14 -5.83 -6.78
CA LEU A 37 20.19 -4.77 -6.47
C LEU A 37 20.00 -4.59 -4.95
N MET A 38 19.82 -5.68 -4.21
CA MET A 38 19.58 -5.64 -2.77
C MET A 38 20.73 -4.98 -1.98
N PRO A 39 22.01 -5.36 -2.14
CA PRO A 39 23.10 -4.69 -1.43
C PRO A 39 23.29 -3.23 -1.87
N ALA A 40 23.07 -2.89 -3.14
CA ALA A 40 23.14 -1.51 -3.61
C ALA A 40 22.06 -0.62 -2.97
N VAL A 41 20.81 -1.09 -2.94
CA VAL A 41 19.70 -0.39 -2.27
C VAL A 41 19.99 -0.22 -0.79
N ALA A 42 20.47 -1.28 -0.12
CA ALA A 42 20.83 -1.21 1.30
C ALA A 42 21.89 -0.13 1.55
N MET A 43 23.00 -0.11 0.81
CA MET A 43 24.04 0.91 0.96
C MET A 43 23.50 2.32 0.76
N ILE A 44 22.68 2.54 -0.27
CA ILE A 44 22.06 3.85 -0.53
C ILE A 44 21.13 4.24 0.62
N SER A 45 20.33 3.32 1.17
CA SER A 45 19.44 3.58 2.31
C SER A 45 20.22 3.94 3.58
N PHE A 46 21.31 3.25 3.89
CA PHE A 46 22.18 3.57 5.02
C PHE A 46 22.74 5.00 4.90
N VAL A 47 23.28 5.35 3.73
CA VAL A 47 23.82 6.69 3.46
C VAL A 47 22.71 7.74 3.50
N GLY A 48 21.53 7.44 2.97
CA GLY A 48 20.39 8.36 2.92
C GLY A 48 19.88 8.72 4.31
N ILE A 49 19.64 7.73 5.18
CA ILE A 49 19.13 7.99 6.53
C ILE A 49 20.17 8.70 7.38
N TYR A 50 21.43 8.25 7.33
CA TYR A 50 22.50 8.94 8.05
C TYR A 50 22.72 10.37 7.53
N GLY A 51 22.60 10.59 6.22
CA GLY A 51 22.77 11.90 5.60
C GLY A 51 21.67 12.90 5.95
N ILE A 52 20.43 12.44 6.21
CA ILE A 52 19.31 13.32 6.56
C ILE A 52 19.33 13.68 8.04
N SER A 53 19.52 12.69 8.93
CA SER A 53 19.36 12.93 10.36
C SER A 53 20.67 13.06 11.13
N GLY A 54 21.80 12.60 10.57
CA GLY A 54 23.10 12.57 11.25
C GLY A 54 23.13 11.70 12.52
N SER A 55 22.05 10.96 12.80
CA SER A 55 21.84 10.26 14.06
C SER A 55 22.09 8.76 13.90
N THR A 56 22.96 8.20 14.75
CA THR A 56 23.17 6.75 14.82
C THR A 56 21.92 6.01 15.32
N PHE A 57 21.05 6.68 16.09
CA PHE A 57 19.80 6.08 16.56
C PHE A 57 18.87 5.75 15.40
N ASP A 58 18.73 6.64 14.42
CA ASP A 58 17.87 6.39 13.26
C ASP A 58 18.44 5.26 12.38
N LEU A 59 19.76 5.14 12.35
CA LEU A 59 20.44 4.01 11.72
C LEU A 59 20.10 2.68 12.40
N LEU A 60 20.08 2.65 13.74
CA LEU A 60 19.70 1.48 14.53
C LEU A 60 18.22 1.12 14.31
N VAL A 61 17.34 2.12 14.32
CA VAL A 61 15.91 1.94 14.04
C VAL A 61 15.70 1.41 12.62
N MET A 62 16.43 1.94 11.63
CA MET A 62 16.40 1.45 10.25
C MET A 62 16.79 -0.02 10.16
N ILE A 63 17.88 -0.44 10.83
CA ILE A 63 18.28 -1.84 10.88
C ILE A 63 17.18 -2.69 11.52
N GLY A 64 16.59 -2.23 12.63
CA GLY A 64 15.49 -2.90 13.31
C GLY A 64 14.27 -3.12 12.39
N PHE A 65 13.84 -2.09 11.67
CA PHE A 65 12.76 -2.20 10.69
C PHE A 65 13.15 -3.04 9.47
N GLY A 66 14.42 -3.04 9.05
CA GLY A 66 14.93 -3.91 8.00
C GLY A 66 14.85 -5.39 8.38
N VAL A 67 15.22 -5.73 9.62
CA VAL A 67 15.08 -7.10 10.16
C VAL A 67 13.61 -7.49 10.28
N LEU A 68 12.75 -6.59 10.79
CA LEU A 68 11.31 -6.82 10.86
C LEU A 68 10.71 -7.08 9.47
N GLY A 69 11.12 -6.30 8.46
CA GLY A 69 10.72 -6.49 7.07
C GLY A 69 11.17 -7.84 6.50
N TYR A 70 12.39 -8.29 6.83
CA TYR A 70 12.87 -9.62 6.46
C TYR A 70 12.02 -10.74 7.09
N ILE A 71 11.66 -10.61 8.37
CA ILE A 71 10.78 -11.56 9.07
C ILE A 71 9.40 -11.59 8.41
N LEU A 72 8.80 -10.43 8.14
CA LEU A 72 7.50 -10.31 7.47
C LEU A 72 7.52 -10.98 6.09
N ARG A 73 8.61 -10.80 5.33
CA ARG A 73 8.81 -11.47 4.05
C ARG A 73 8.93 -12.99 4.20
N LYS A 74 9.59 -13.47 5.26
CA LYS A 74 9.71 -14.91 5.55
C LYS A 74 8.38 -15.54 5.98
N LEU A 75 7.47 -14.74 6.54
CA LEU A 75 6.10 -15.14 6.88
C LEU A 75 5.13 -15.04 5.69
N ASP A 76 5.63 -14.77 4.48
CA ASP A 76 4.85 -14.52 3.27
C ASP A 76 3.75 -13.45 3.45
N VAL A 77 3.99 -12.50 4.36
CA VAL A 77 3.09 -11.37 4.55
C VAL A 77 3.26 -10.43 3.35
N PRO A 78 2.18 -10.17 2.58
CA PRO A 78 2.27 -9.27 1.45
C PRO A 78 2.61 -7.85 1.93
N LEU A 79 3.58 -7.22 1.27
CA LEU A 79 4.04 -5.87 1.60
C LEU A 79 2.93 -4.81 1.40
N VAL A 80 2.05 -5.03 0.42
CA VAL A 80 1.00 -4.08 0.02
C VAL A 80 0.05 -3.76 1.19
N PRO A 81 -0.55 -4.76 1.90
CA PRO A 81 -1.34 -4.49 3.10
C PRO A 81 -0.60 -3.77 4.23
N VAL A 82 0.70 -4.01 4.40
CA VAL A 82 1.49 -3.31 5.43
C VAL A 82 1.59 -1.83 5.11
N ILE A 83 1.93 -1.48 3.86
CA ILE A 83 2.00 -0.09 3.41
C ILE A 83 0.63 0.58 3.52
N LEU A 84 -0.43 -0.09 3.05
CA LEU A 84 -1.80 0.43 3.14
C LEU A 84 -2.23 0.64 4.60
N GLY A 85 -1.91 -0.29 5.49
CA GLY A 85 -2.22 -0.17 6.93
C GLY A 85 -1.51 1.02 7.57
N VAL A 86 -0.24 1.26 7.24
CA VAL A 86 0.52 2.41 7.76
C VAL A 86 -0.03 3.74 7.22
N LEU A 87 -0.32 3.81 5.92
CA LEU A 87 -0.85 5.01 5.28
C LEU A 87 -2.26 5.34 5.79
N LEU A 88 -3.15 4.34 5.78
CA LEU A 88 -4.54 4.49 6.19
C LEU A 88 -4.67 4.64 7.70
N GLY A 89 -3.79 4.02 8.49
CA GLY A 89 -3.84 4.07 9.96
C GLY A 89 -3.68 5.49 10.49
N ASN A 90 -2.77 6.28 9.92
CA ASN A 90 -2.60 7.68 10.31
C ASN A 90 -3.86 8.51 10.05
N GLU A 91 -4.46 8.33 8.86
CA GLU A 91 -5.71 9.03 8.53
C GLU A 91 -6.90 8.50 9.34
N MET A 92 -6.93 7.20 9.65
CA MET A 92 -7.93 6.60 10.53
C MET A 92 -7.86 7.22 11.94
N GLU A 93 -6.69 7.30 12.54
CA GLU A 93 -6.48 7.88 13.87
C GLU A 93 -6.87 9.36 13.90
N LYS A 94 -6.47 10.14 12.88
CA LYS A 94 -6.87 11.55 12.76
C LYS A 94 -8.38 11.70 12.67
N ASN A 95 -9.04 10.89 11.85
CA ASN A 95 -10.50 10.96 11.68
C ASN A 95 -11.24 10.47 12.93
N LEU A 96 -10.71 9.45 13.62
CA LEU A 96 -11.25 8.98 14.90
C LEU A 96 -11.14 10.06 15.97
N ARG A 97 -9.97 10.67 16.13
CA ARG A 97 -9.78 11.79 17.06
C ARG A 97 -10.71 12.95 16.73
N ARG A 98 -10.81 13.31 15.44
CA ARG A 98 -11.73 14.35 14.97
C ARG A 98 -13.18 14.04 15.32
N ALA A 99 -13.63 12.81 15.10
CA ALA A 99 -14.99 12.38 15.44
C ALA A 99 -15.26 12.48 16.95
N LEU A 100 -14.32 12.03 17.78
CA LEU A 100 -14.42 12.10 19.23
C LEU A 100 -14.34 13.53 19.77
N THR A 101 -13.54 14.40 19.17
CA THR A 101 -13.51 15.83 19.51
C THR A 101 -14.83 16.52 19.17
N ILE A 102 -15.50 16.12 18.09
CA ILE A 102 -16.82 16.66 17.71
C ILE A 102 -17.93 16.14 18.64
N SER A 103 -17.79 14.92 19.18
CA SER A 103 -18.78 14.29 20.08
C SER A 103 -18.50 14.50 21.57
N ASP A 104 -17.58 15.40 21.94
CA ASP A 104 -17.14 15.62 23.32
C ASP A 104 -16.69 14.33 24.04
N GLY A 105 -16.12 13.38 23.29
CA GLY A 105 -15.62 12.10 23.79
C GLY A 105 -16.64 10.96 23.79
N ASP A 106 -17.88 11.19 23.32
CA ASP A 106 -18.87 10.12 23.23
C ASP A 106 -18.57 9.16 22.06
N LEU A 107 -18.32 7.89 22.39
CA LEU A 107 -18.06 6.80 21.44
C LEU A 107 -19.32 6.39 20.68
N SER A 108 -20.51 6.78 21.14
CA SER A 108 -21.78 6.49 20.49
C SER A 108 -21.84 7.02 19.06
N ILE A 109 -21.07 8.06 18.72
CA ILE A 109 -21.03 8.66 17.39
C ILE A 109 -20.53 7.68 16.30
N LEU A 110 -19.78 6.65 16.66
CA LEU A 110 -19.26 5.64 15.73
C LEU A 110 -20.33 4.69 15.18
N TRP A 111 -21.47 4.57 15.87
CA TRP A 111 -22.60 3.73 15.48
C TRP A 111 -23.97 4.42 15.63
N GLY A 112 -23.99 5.70 16.03
CA GLY A 112 -25.21 6.46 16.28
C GLY A 112 -25.88 7.01 15.02
N SER A 113 -25.13 7.15 13.90
CA SER A 113 -25.71 7.63 12.65
C SER A 113 -26.17 6.47 11.75
N PRO A 114 -27.32 6.56 11.08
CA PRO A 114 -27.77 5.57 10.09
C PRO A 114 -26.74 5.31 8.99
N LEU A 115 -25.97 6.34 8.63
CA LEU A 115 -24.88 6.24 7.65
C LEU A 115 -23.70 5.43 8.19
N ALA A 116 -23.29 5.64 9.44
CA ALA A 116 -22.24 4.84 10.06
C ALA A 116 -22.65 3.36 10.17
N ILE A 117 -23.88 3.08 10.58
CA ILE A 117 -24.42 1.71 10.61
C ILE A 117 -24.38 1.09 9.22
N GLY A 118 -24.83 1.82 8.18
CA GLY A 118 -24.77 1.35 6.79
C GLY A 118 -23.34 1.04 6.33
N LEU A 119 -22.37 1.90 6.66
CA LEU A 119 -20.96 1.67 6.34
C LEU A 119 -20.38 0.47 7.09
N TRP A 120 -20.72 0.27 8.37
CA TRP A 120 -20.32 -0.90 9.14
C TRP A 120 -20.87 -2.19 8.55
N VAL A 121 -22.15 -2.21 8.17
CA VAL A 121 -22.76 -3.37 7.50
C VAL A 121 -22.05 -3.65 6.17
N LEU A 122 -21.79 -2.63 5.35
CA LEU A 122 -21.08 -2.79 4.08
C LEU A 122 -19.65 -3.32 4.28
N ALA A 123 -18.93 -2.82 5.29
CA ALA A 123 -17.58 -3.27 5.62
C ALA A 123 -17.57 -4.75 6.06
N ILE A 124 -18.49 -5.14 6.94
CA ILE A 124 -18.62 -6.53 7.40
C ILE A 124 -18.99 -7.44 6.24
N VAL A 125 -19.99 -7.07 5.43
CA VAL A 125 -20.38 -7.84 4.25
C VAL A 125 -19.22 -7.95 3.25
N GLY A 126 -18.51 -6.84 2.98
CA GLY A 126 -17.35 -6.83 2.07
C GLY A 126 -16.18 -7.67 2.56
N PHE A 127 -15.98 -7.81 3.87
CA PHE A 127 -14.96 -8.68 4.45
C PHE A 127 -15.38 -10.16 4.47
N VAL A 128 -16.63 -10.43 4.83
CA VAL A 128 -17.16 -11.79 5.03
C VAL A 128 -17.55 -12.45 3.71
N ALA A 129 -18.11 -11.71 2.75
CA ALA A 129 -18.52 -12.22 1.44
C ALA A 129 -17.40 -12.97 0.69
N PRO A 130 -16.18 -12.40 0.51
CA PRO A 130 -15.09 -13.13 -0.15
C PRO A 130 -14.57 -14.31 0.68
N MET A 131 -14.70 -14.29 2.02
CA MET A 131 -14.29 -15.40 2.87
C MET A 131 -15.25 -16.60 2.76
N ILE A 132 -16.54 -16.36 2.56
CA ILE A 132 -17.57 -17.40 2.40
C ILE A 132 -17.71 -17.85 0.93
N LEU A 133 -17.85 -16.92 -0.02
CA LEU A 133 -18.01 -17.23 -1.45
C LEU A 133 -16.67 -17.57 -2.14
N GLY A 134 -15.54 -17.06 -1.65
CA GLY A 134 -14.22 -17.33 -2.24
C GLY A 134 -13.80 -18.80 -2.14
N ARG A 135 -14.40 -19.58 -1.22
CA ARG A 135 -14.27 -21.06 -1.18
C ARG A 135 -14.97 -21.75 -2.37
N TYR A 136 -16.01 -21.15 -2.95
CA TYR A 136 -16.78 -21.73 -4.05
C TYR A 136 -16.32 -21.25 -5.44
N VAL A 137 -15.71 -20.07 -5.56
CA VAL A 137 -15.37 -19.45 -6.86
C VAL A 137 -13.90 -19.63 -7.27
N ARG A 138 -13.02 -20.03 -6.34
CA ARG A 138 -11.57 -20.24 -6.60
C ARG A 138 -11.13 -21.43 -7.49
N PRO A 139 -11.95 -22.42 -7.92
CA PRO A 139 -11.41 -23.50 -8.76
C PRO A 139 -11.13 -23.12 -10.23
N ARG A 140 -11.65 -22.02 -10.77
CA ARG A 140 -11.67 -21.81 -12.24
C ARG A 140 -10.49 -21.05 -12.83
N ILE A 141 -9.75 -20.27 -12.04
CA ILE A 141 -8.61 -19.47 -12.57
C ILE A 141 -7.36 -20.33 -12.75
N ALA A 142 -7.20 -21.42 -11.99
CA ALA A 142 -6.08 -22.35 -12.15
C ALA A 142 -6.29 -23.36 -13.30
N ALA A 143 -7.54 -23.63 -13.70
CA ALA A 143 -7.86 -24.59 -14.76
C ALA A 143 -7.52 -24.06 -16.17
N GLY A 144 -7.67 -22.75 -16.41
CA GLY A 144 -7.38 -22.15 -17.72
C GLY A 144 -5.87 -22.06 -18.05
N ALA A 145 -4.98 -22.12 -17.06
CA ALA A 145 -3.53 -22.02 -17.27
C ALA A 145 -2.86 -23.36 -17.58
N ILE A 146 -3.55 -24.49 -17.35
CA ILE A 146 -3.02 -25.84 -17.64
C ILE A 146 -3.48 -26.30 -19.04
N GLU A 147 -4.65 -25.85 -19.51
CA GLU A 147 -5.20 -26.21 -20.83
C GLU A 147 -4.52 -25.46 -22.00
N GLU A 148 -3.91 -24.28 -21.77
CA GLU A 148 -3.08 -23.58 -22.76
C GLU A 148 -1.62 -24.08 -22.82
N ALA A 149 -1.18 -24.92 -21.87
CA ALA A 149 0.22 -25.34 -21.76
C ALA A 149 0.52 -26.73 -22.36
N ASP A 150 -0.50 -27.52 -22.71
CA ASP A 150 -0.40 -28.81 -23.40
C ASP A 150 -1.81 -29.21 -23.89
N PRO A 151 -2.09 -29.25 -25.21
CA PRO A 151 -1.80 -30.49 -25.96
C PRO A 151 -1.43 -30.28 -27.44
N ASP A 152 -0.35 -30.98 -27.86
CA ASP A 152 0.04 -31.38 -29.23
C ASP A 152 0.96 -30.44 -30.05
#